data_AF-A0A1B9IQR3-F1
#
_entry.id   AF-A0A1B9IQR3-F1
#
_cell.length_a   1.000
_cell.length_b   1.000
_cell.length_c   1.000
_cell.angle_alpha   90.00
_cell.angle_beta   90.00
_cell.angle_gamma   90.00
#
_symmetry.space_group_name_H-M   'P 1'
#
loop_
_entity.id
_entity.type
_entity.pdbx_description
1 polymer ?
#
loop_
_entity_poly.entity_id
_entity_poly.type
_entity_poly.pdbx_seq_one_letter_code
_entity_poly.pdbx_strand_id
1 'polypeptide(L)'
;MDSIIETQRSAHEEIERYEQALSEVLLQNPTAQKNITRRDRKAAEVLDRIGGLRKELVDFYEDLPGLRPKELELLSAPAPGEDDLAEFYVRYNKIKDFHQRNPGMSSRQFINQVDDLVKGDGIQSFTVEGDEEPTIIDPLDSVFSGEESHGKYLDLYLNHSQYMNLRGATRLSYLAYLEMLKSGKVERTLDLKEKSTQGYLEYVQTLYNYLLSFFERALPLVNVQAKLKEEEEKFKNDWAEGKVPGWEAESSTSQKQGNVNGNGEGLWCQYCQKSYSKQTVYDAHLKSDKHKKKEQAAKSSSNHTTNGSPAPNPAASTSTYRTKLEQPARLAYLVQVLLTFPPIPGKLADTRTETERKMALTARERETELEEQEEAPPVPVDLGNDEDDDEDDEKIYNPLKLPLGFDGKPIPYWLFKLHGLGVTFECEICQQSMQGRRAFDKHFTEGKHLLALRALGIPSSAQRHFLNITTISDAMALADKLKREGRKSITENERAEEFEDEEGNVYDRKTYFDLKKQGLL
;
A
#
# COMPACT_ATOMS: atom_id res chain seq x y z
N MET A 1 38.34 -14.33 9.97
CA MET A 1 39.64 -13.81 10.46
C MET A 1 39.52 -13.72 11.97
N ASP A 2 40.49 -14.25 12.72
CA ASP A 2 40.43 -14.31 14.19
C ASP A 2 40.99 -13.01 14.81
N SER A 3 40.41 -11.87 14.44
CA SER A 3 40.81 -10.55 14.93
C SER A 3 39.56 -9.76 15.29
N ILE A 4 39.49 -9.27 16.53
CA ILE A 4 38.39 -8.40 16.99
C ILE A 4 38.42 -7.07 16.24
N ILE A 5 39.62 -6.56 15.92
CA ILE A 5 39.79 -5.28 15.20
C ILE A 5 39.28 -5.42 13.76
N GLU A 6 39.66 -6.50 13.06
CA GLU A 6 39.17 -6.74 11.69
C GLU A 6 37.67 -7.03 11.68
N THR A 7 37.14 -7.75 12.68
CA THR A 7 35.70 -8.00 12.81
C THR A 7 34.95 -6.67 13.00
N GLN A 8 35.47 -5.77 13.85
CA GLN A 8 34.89 -4.43 14.02
C GLN A 8 34.97 -3.60 12.73
N ARG A 9 36.09 -3.63 12.01
CA ARG A 9 36.27 -2.94 10.74
C ARG A 9 35.28 -3.46 9.68
N SER A 10 35.12 -4.78 9.57
CA SER A 10 34.15 -5.43 8.69
C SER A 10 32.72 -5.04 9.04
N ALA A 11 32.34 -5.08 10.32
CA ALA A 11 31.00 -4.68 10.76
C ALA A 11 30.69 -3.21 10.42
N HIS A 12 31.65 -2.29 10.61
CA HIS A 12 31.49 -0.89 10.17
C HIS A 12 31.33 -0.77 8.66
N GLU A 13 32.13 -1.50 7.87
CA GLU A 13 32.00 -1.51 6.41
C GLU A 13 30.63 -2.05 5.97
N GLU A 14 30.15 -3.12 6.58
CA GLU A 14 28.84 -3.70 6.28
C GLU A 14 27.70 -2.73 6.65
N ILE A 15 27.78 -2.04 7.79
CA ILE A 15 26.83 -1.00 8.17
C ILE A 15 26.79 0.10 7.12
N GLU A 16 27.96 0.63 6.71
CA GLU A 16 28.04 1.70 5.70
C GLU A 16 27.41 1.25 4.37
N ARG A 17 27.66 0.00 3.96
CA ARG A 17 27.08 -0.58 2.74
C ARG A 17 25.57 -0.76 2.84
N TYR A 18 25.06 -1.20 3.99
CA TYR A 18 23.62 -1.27 4.21
C TYR A 18 22.97 0.11 4.30
N GLU A 19 23.65 1.12 4.85
CA GLU A 19 23.17 2.51 4.86
C GLU A 19 23.07 3.08 3.43
N GLN A 20 24.08 2.81 2.59
CA GLN A 20 24.03 3.15 1.17
C GLN A 20 22.85 2.43 0.48
N ALA A 21 22.71 1.11 0.68
CA ALA A 21 21.62 0.32 0.11
C ALA A 21 20.24 0.81 0.57
N LEU A 22 20.10 1.18 1.85
CA LEU A 22 18.88 1.77 2.38
C LEU A 22 18.57 3.09 1.68
N SER A 23 19.58 3.93 1.46
CA SER A 23 19.39 5.19 0.74
C SER A 23 18.91 4.96 -0.70
N GLU A 24 19.47 3.97 -1.39
CA GLU A 24 19.06 3.60 -2.75
C GLU A 24 17.63 3.06 -2.79
N VAL A 25 17.24 2.19 -1.83
CA VAL A 25 15.86 1.68 -1.71
C VAL A 25 14.88 2.82 -1.42
N LEU A 26 15.21 3.76 -0.52
CA LEU A 26 14.32 4.87 -0.16
C LEU A 26 14.20 5.92 -1.27
N LEU A 27 15.20 6.03 -2.15
CA LEU A 27 15.15 6.87 -3.34
C LEU A 27 14.20 6.32 -4.41
N GLN A 28 13.85 5.02 -4.36
CA GLN A 28 12.81 4.47 -5.23
C GLN A 28 11.46 5.09 -4.88
N ASN A 29 10.79 5.67 -5.88
CA ASN A 29 9.48 6.31 -5.76
C ASN A 29 8.38 5.54 -6.50
N PRO A 30 8.09 4.29 -6.11
CA PRO A 30 7.01 3.54 -6.73
C PRO A 30 5.65 4.19 -6.46
N THR A 31 4.76 4.12 -7.45
CA THR A 31 3.39 4.65 -7.37
C THR A 31 2.38 3.57 -7.01
N ALA A 32 2.57 2.34 -7.50
CA ALA A 32 1.70 1.21 -7.22
C ALA A 32 1.85 0.75 -5.76
N GLN A 33 0.72 0.52 -5.07
CA GLN A 33 0.72 0.10 -3.65
C GLN A 33 1.55 -1.15 -3.40
N LYS A 34 1.48 -2.15 -4.30
CA LYS A 34 2.27 -3.38 -4.24
C LYS A 34 3.78 -3.08 -4.18
N ASN A 35 4.25 -2.17 -5.02
CA ASN A 35 5.66 -1.79 -5.11
C ASN A 35 6.09 -0.88 -3.94
N ILE A 36 5.21 0.00 -3.46
CA ILE A 36 5.43 0.78 -2.23
C ILE A 36 5.64 -0.16 -1.04
N THR A 37 4.74 -1.13 -0.85
CA THR A 37 4.85 -2.10 0.23
C THR A 37 6.12 -2.96 0.08
N ARG A 38 6.51 -3.36 -1.13
CA ARG A 38 7.76 -4.08 -1.38
C ARG A 38 8.98 -3.26 -0.96
N ARG A 39 9.07 -2.00 -1.40
CA ARG A 39 10.14 -1.08 -1.04
C ARG A 39 10.24 -0.90 0.47
N ASP A 40 9.12 -0.64 1.14
CA ASP A 40 9.09 -0.40 2.59
C ASP A 40 9.52 -1.64 3.38
N ARG A 41 9.14 -2.84 2.91
CA ARG A 41 9.60 -4.11 3.50
C ARG A 41 11.09 -4.35 3.29
N LYS A 42 11.63 -4.07 2.10
CA LYS A 42 13.09 -4.11 1.86
C LYS A 42 13.83 -3.15 2.77
N ALA A 43 13.36 -1.91 2.88
CA ALA A 43 13.96 -0.91 3.76
C ALA A 43 13.95 -1.36 5.23
N ALA A 44 12.86 -1.97 5.69
CA ALA A 44 12.79 -2.54 7.04
C ALA A 44 13.78 -3.71 7.25
N GLU A 45 13.91 -4.61 6.27
CA GLU A 45 14.89 -5.69 6.34
C GLU A 45 16.33 -5.17 6.43
N VAL A 46 16.67 -4.14 5.65
CA VAL A 46 17.98 -3.48 5.71
C VAL A 46 18.21 -2.82 7.08
N LEU A 47 17.20 -2.13 7.62
CA LEU A 47 17.25 -1.53 8.95
C LEU A 47 17.46 -2.56 10.06
N ASP A 48 16.80 -3.72 9.98
CA ASP A 48 16.97 -4.81 10.94
C ASP A 48 18.41 -5.37 10.91
N ARG A 49 19.00 -5.53 9.72
CA ARG A 49 20.40 -5.94 9.57
C ARG A 49 21.36 -4.91 10.16
N ILE A 50 21.14 -3.62 9.89
CA ILE A 50 21.92 -2.53 10.50
C ILE A 50 21.79 -2.57 12.02
N GLY A 51 20.58 -2.74 12.55
CA GLY A 51 20.31 -2.81 13.99
C GLY A 51 21.04 -3.98 14.66
N GLY A 52 21.03 -5.16 14.02
CA GLY A 52 21.77 -6.35 14.45
C GLY A 52 23.27 -6.09 14.50
N LEU A 53 23.86 -5.60 13.41
CA LEU A 53 25.29 -5.31 13.32
C LEU A 53 25.73 -4.24 14.33
N ARG A 54 24.93 -3.18 14.52
CA ARG A 54 25.22 -2.13 15.51
C ARG A 54 25.23 -2.70 16.93
N LYS A 55 24.31 -3.61 17.25
CA LYS A 55 24.29 -4.28 18.56
C LYS A 55 25.54 -5.14 18.76
N GLU A 56 25.90 -5.97 17.78
CA GLU A 56 27.12 -6.78 17.83
C GLU A 56 28.38 -5.92 17.97
N LEU A 57 28.40 -4.79 17.27
CA LEU A 57 29.50 -3.82 17.32
C LEU A 57 29.65 -3.20 18.72
N VAL A 58 28.55 -2.85 19.39
CA VAL A 58 28.56 -2.43 20.80
C VAL A 58 29.14 -3.53 21.69
N ASP A 59 28.68 -4.78 21.53
CA ASP A 59 29.16 -5.93 22.30
C ASP A 59 30.69 -6.15 22.11
N PHE A 60 31.20 -5.94 20.90
CA PHE A 60 32.65 -5.97 20.62
C PHE A 60 33.39 -4.78 21.24
N TYR A 61 32.82 -3.58 21.28
CA TYR A 61 33.44 -2.42 21.91
C TYR A 61 33.49 -2.54 23.43
N GLU A 62 32.46 -3.12 24.05
CA GLU A 62 32.44 -3.47 25.47
C GLU A 62 33.35 -4.65 25.82
N ASP A 63 33.93 -5.32 24.81
CA ASP A 63 34.81 -6.48 24.94
C ASP A 63 34.17 -7.59 25.80
N LEU A 64 32.88 -7.84 25.62
CA LEU A 64 32.18 -8.95 26.30
C LEU A 64 32.90 -10.30 26.12
N PRO A 65 33.51 -10.62 24.95
CA PRO A 65 34.29 -11.84 24.77
C PRO A 65 35.68 -11.83 25.45
N GLY A 66 36.19 -10.67 25.89
CA GLY A 66 37.50 -10.52 26.52
C GLY A 66 38.68 -10.82 25.59
N LEU A 67 38.55 -10.56 24.29
CA LEU A 67 39.54 -10.90 23.27
C LEU A 67 40.50 -9.74 22.97
N ARG A 68 40.10 -8.50 23.26
CA ARG A 68 40.90 -7.32 22.94
C ARG A 68 42.29 -7.31 23.61
N PRO A 69 42.47 -7.67 24.90
CA PRO A 69 43.79 -7.70 25.52
C PRO A 69 44.74 -8.68 24.84
N LYS A 70 44.23 -9.86 24.48
CA LYS A 70 45.01 -10.91 23.78
C LYS A 70 45.44 -10.44 22.40
N GLU A 71 44.55 -9.77 21.68
CA GLU A 71 44.90 -9.23 20.37
C GLU A 71 45.94 -8.11 20.46
N LEU A 72 45.82 -7.21 21.45
CA LEU A 72 46.81 -6.16 21.69
C LEU A 72 48.18 -6.74 22.07
N GLU A 73 48.22 -7.82 22.84
CA GLU A 73 49.45 -8.52 23.18
C GLU A 73 50.12 -9.11 21.92
N LEU A 74 49.35 -9.74 21.03
CA LEU A 74 49.86 -10.27 19.76
C LEU A 74 50.35 -9.20 18.79
N LEU A 75 49.80 -7.98 18.87
CA LEU A 75 50.21 -6.83 18.06
C LEU A 75 51.34 -6.00 18.70
N SER A 76 51.65 -6.25 19.98
CA SER A 76 52.72 -5.56 20.70
C SER A 76 54.10 -6.06 20.26
N ALA A 77 55.13 -5.27 20.53
CA ALA A 77 56.50 -5.64 20.16
C ALA A 77 56.88 -7.00 20.76
N PRO A 78 57.44 -7.92 19.95
CA PRO A 78 57.84 -9.24 20.41
C PRO A 78 59.07 -9.17 21.32
N ALA A 79 59.46 -10.31 21.89
CA ALA A 79 60.61 -10.36 22.80
C ALA A 79 61.91 -9.94 22.07
N PRO A 80 62.89 -9.34 22.79
CA PRO A 80 64.15 -8.92 22.18
C PRO A 80 64.85 -10.06 21.45
N GLY A 81 65.01 -9.95 20.12
CA GLY A 81 65.65 -10.96 19.27
C GLY A 81 64.70 -11.78 18.39
N GLU A 82 63.38 -11.56 18.49
CA GLU A 82 62.37 -12.12 17.59
C GLU A 82 62.06 -11.16 16.43
N ASP A 83 61.48 -11.69 15.34
CA ASP A 83 61.08 -10.90 14.17
C ASP A 83 59.78 -10.12 14.45
N ASP A 84 59.86 -8.80 14.33
CA ASP A 84 58.75 -7.85 14.50
C ASP A 84 57.51 -8.18 13.65
N LEU A 85 57.69 -8.90 12.53
CA LEU A 85 56.61 -9.26 11.60
C LEU A 85 56.17 -10.73 11.67
N ALA A 86 56.65 -11.51 12.64
CA ALA A 86 56.34 -12.93 12.74
C ALA A 86 54.82 -13.23 12.76
N GLU A 87 54.06 -12.52 13.59
CA GLU A 87 52.59 -12.66 13.69
C GLU A 87 51.88 -12.23 12.39
N PHE A 88 52.39 -11.21 11.70
CA PHE A 88 51.87 -10.79 10.39
C PHE A 88 51.98 -11.94 9.37
N TYR A 89 53.14 -12.61 9.29
CA TYR A 89 53.33 -13.72 8.36
C TYR A 89 52.45 -14.93 8.70
N VAL A 90 52.19 -15.20 9.98
CA VAL A 90 51.23 -16.23 10.40
C VAL A 90 49.84 -15.93 9.85
N ARG A 91 49.34 -14.69 10.02
CA ARG A 91 48.03 -14.28 9.50
C ARG A 91 47.99 -14.27 7.97
N TYR A 92 49.03 -13.77 7.33
CA TYR A 92 49.16 -13.73 5.86
C TYR A 92 49.10 -15.13 5.26
N ASN A 93 49.84 -16.09 5.81
CA ASN A 93 49.83 -17.47 5.32
C ASN A 93 48.46 -18.13 5.50
N LYS A 94 47.75 -17.87 6.61
CA LYS A 94 46.34 -18.33 6.78
C LYS A 94 45.42 -17.80 5.68
N ILE A 95 45.53 -16.51 5.35
CA ILE A 95 44.72 -15.88 4.28
C ILE A 95 45.08 -16.49 2.91
N LYS A 96 46.37 -16.66 2.63
CA LYS A 96 46.85 -17.28 1.40
C LYS A 96 46.33 -18.72 1.23
N ASP A 97 46.42 -19.53 2.29
CA ASP A 97 45.91 -20.90 2.29
C ASP A 97 44.39 -20.94 2.09
N PHE A 98 43.66 -20.00 2.70
CA PHE A 98 42.21 -19.88 2.50
C PHE A 98 41.85 -19.60 1.03
N HIS A 99 42.52 -18.63 0.39
CA HIS A 99 42.28 -18.33 -1.03
C HIS A 99 42.68 -19.47 -1.95
N GLN A 100 43.76 -20.20 -1.65
CA GLN A 100 44.16 -21.39 -2.42
C GLN A 100 43.11 -22.50 -2.36
N ARG A 101 42.45 -22.68 -1.21
CA ARG A 101 41.37 -23.67 -1.04
C ARG A 101 40.05 -23.24 -1.68
N ASN A 102 39.83 -21.93 -1.89
CA ASN A 102 38.57 -21.37 -2.36
C ASN A 102 38.74 -20.51 -3.63
N PRO A 103 39.21 -21.08 -4.76
CA PRO A 103 39.52 -20.31 -5.97
C PRO A 103 38.29 -19.71 -6.68
N GLY A 104 37.09 -20.24 -6.43
CA GLY A 104 35.83 -19.75 -7.03
C GLY A 104 35.06 -18.74 -6.18
N MET A 105 35.56 -18.39 -4.98
CA MET A 105 34.86 -17.46 -4.09
C MET A 105 35.06 -16.02 -4.57
N SER A 106 33.95 -15.34 -4.87
CA SER A 106 33.99 -13.93 -5.25
C SER A 106 34.32 -13.07 -4.04
N SER A 107 35.32 -12.19 -4.17
CA SER A 107 35.60 -11.16 -3.15
C SER A 107 34.47 -10.13 -3.02
N ARG A 108 33.58 -10.04 -4.01
CA ARG A 108 32.43 -9.14 -4.03
C ARG A 108 31.11 -9.83 -3.66
N GLN A 109 31.16 -11.04 -3.12
CA GLN A 109 29.94 -11.80 -2.81
C GLN A 109 28.97 -11.01 -1.91
N PHE A 110 29.48 -10.33 -0.88
CA PHE A 110 28.67 -9.46 -0.03
C PHE A 110 28.04 -8.30 -0.81
N ILE A 111 28.82 -7.61 -1.65
CA ILE A 111 28.32 -6.49 -2.46
C ILE A 111 27.22 -6.97 -3.41
N ASN A 112 27.41 -8.12 -4.07
CA ASN A 112 26.41 -8.69 -4.95
C ASN A 112 25.12 -9.04 -4.18
N GLN A 113 25.23 -9.57 -2.96
CA GLN A 113 24.05 -9.84 -2.12
C GLN A 113 23.31 -8.57 -1.71
N VAL A 114 24.03 -7.48 -1.46
CA VAL A 114 23.44 -6.17 -1.18
C VAL A 114 22.77 -5.62 -2.45
N ASP A 115 23.43 -5.69 -3.60
CA ASP A 115 22.88 -5.26 -4.89
C ASP A 115 21.59 -6.04 -5.22
N ASP A 116 21.59 -7.37 -5.03
CA ASP A 116 20.43 -8.23 -5.24
C ASP A 116 19.28 -7.89 -4.26
N LEU A 117 19.58 -7.44 -3.04
CA LEU A 117 18.56 -7.00 -2.08
C LEU A 117 17.90 -5.69 -2.52
N VAL A 118 18.69 -4.75 -3.05
CA VAL A 118 18.19 -3.45 -3.55
C VAL A 118 17.40 -3.66 -4.83
N LYS A 119 17.99 -4.37 -5.80
CA LYS A 119 17.51 -4.52 -7.17
C LYS A 119 16.53 -5.68 -7.36
N GLY A 120 16.72 -6.81 -6.69
CA GLY A 120 15.86 -7.97 -6.85
C GLY A 120 14.43 -7.68 -6.40
N ASP A 121 13.43 -7.97 -7.24
CA ASP A 121 12.02 -7.93 -6.87
C ASP A 121 11.62 -9.14 -5.99
N GLY A 122 12.47 -10.16 -5.91
CA GLY A 122 12.24 -11.41 -5.20
C GLY A 122 11.24 -12.32 -5.92
N ILE A 123 10.83 -11.97 -7.13
CA ILE A 123 9.87 -12.73 -7.93
C ILE A 123 10.58 -13.96 -8.48
N GLN A 124 9.93 -15.11 -8.33
CA GLN A 124 10.41 -16.37 -8.86
C GLN A 124 9.56 -16.77 -10.05
N SER A 125 10.18 -17.02 -11.19
CA SER A 125 9.52 -17.59 -12.35
C SER A 125 10.04 -18.99 -12.61
N PHE A 126 9.12 -19.93 -12.89
CA PHE A 126 9.47 -21.26 -13.35
C PHE A 126 8.53 -21.69 -14.47
N THR A 127 9.10 -22.39 -15.44
CA THR A 127 8.37 -23.01 -16.55
C THR A 127 8.27 -24.50 -16.27
N VAL A 128 7.05 -25.00 -16.12
CA VAL A 128 6.79 -26.45 -16.01
C VAL A 128 6.81 -27.04 -17.42
N GLU A 129 7.45 -28.19 -17.62
CA GLU A 129 7.45 -28.89 -18.91
C GLU A 129 6.01 -29.20 -19.36
N GLY A 130 5.54 -28.50 -20.39
CA GLY A 130 4.20 -28.67 -20.96
C GLY A 130 3.29 -27.43 -20.88
N ASP A 131 3.65 -26.44 -20.08
CA ASP A 131 2.93 -25.16 -20.02
C ASP A 131 3.56 -24.13 -20.98
N GLU A 132 2.72 -23.38 -21.70
CA GLU A 132 3.17 -22.33 -22.62
C GLU A 132 3.58 -21.05 -21.87
N GLU A 133 3.09 -20.84 -20.64
CA GLU A 133 3.32 -19.64 -19.84
C GLU A 133 4.12 -19.93 -18.55
N PRO A 134 5.08 -19.06 -18.17
CA PRO A 134 5.83 -19.20 -16.93
C PRO A 134 4.92 -18.93 -15.71
N THR A 135 4.96 -19.80 -14.71
CA THR A 135 4.32 -19.52 -13.42
C THR A 135 5.16 -18.51 -12.66
N ILE A 136 4.54 -17.39 -12.27
CA ILE A 136 5.16 -16.31 -11.50
C ILE A 136 4.72 -16.42 -10.05
N ILE A 137 5.65 -16.65 -9.13
CA ILE A 137 5.41 -16.59 -7.69
C ILE A 137 6.00 -15.29 -7.15
N ASP A 138 5.12 -14.42 -6.67
CA ASP A 138 5.50 -13.26 -5.89
C ASP A 138 5.43 -13.59 -4.38
N PRO A 139 6.54 -13.50 -3.64
CA PRO A 139 6.53 -13.72 -2.20
C PRO A 139 5.51 -12.84 -1.47
N LEU A 140 5.20 -11.66 -2.00
CA LEU A 140 4.29 -10.72 -1.37
C LEU A 140 2.83 -11.21 -1.38
N ASP A 141 2.44 -12.03 -2.34
CA ASP A 141 1.08 -12.55 -2.45
C ASP A 141 0.78 -13.61 -1.36
N SER A 142 1.82 -14.22 -0.78
CA SER A 142 1.68 -15.09 0.39
C SER A 142 1.49 -14.32 1.72
N VAL A 143 1.85 -13.03 1.74
CA VAL A 143 1.85 -12.20 2.94
C VAL A 143 0.50 -11.52 3.15
N PHE A 144 -0.23 -11.23 2.07
CA PHE A 144 -1.47 -10.45 2.12
C PHE A 144 -2.67 -11.25 1.61
N SER A 145 -3.81 -11.05 2.25
CA SER A 145 -5.10 -11.43 1.66
C SER A 145 -5.39 -10.56 0.43
N GLY A 146 -6.12 -11.09 -0.55
CA GLY A 146 -6.55 -10.30 -1.72
C GLY A 146 -7.35 -9.05 -1.33
N GLU A 147 -8.16 -9.15 -0.27
CA GLU A 147 -8.94 -8.02 0.25
C GLU A 147 -8.08 -6.92 0.87
N GLU A 148 -6.85 -7.23 1.33
CA GLU A 148 -5.92 -6.23 1.85
C GLU A 148 -5.23 -5.44 0.74
N SER A 149 -5.20 -5.97 -0.49
CA SER A 149 -4.56 -5.36 -1.67
C SER A 149 -3.15 -4.85 -1.35
N HIS A 150 -2.29 -5.77 -0.86
CA HIS A 150 -0.90 -5.50 -0.47
C HIS A 150 -0.74 -4.40 0.58
N GLY A 151 -1.70 -4.26 1.50
CA GLY A 151 -1.69 -3.28 2.59
C GLY A 151 -2.39 -1.96 2.26
N LYS A 152 -3.13 -1.88 1.14
CA LYS A 152 -3.99 -0.74 0.84
C LYS A 152 -5.15 -0.64 1.83
N TYR A 153 -5.79 -1.77 2.12
CA TYR A 153 -7.01 -1.89 2.91
C TYR A 153 -6.84 -2.88 4.07
N LEU A 154 -7.81 -2.91 4.97
CA LEU A 154 -7.86 -3.82 6.12
C LEU A 154 -8.94 -4.89 5.88
N ASP A 155 -8.56 -6.16 6.00
CA ASP A 155 -9.49 -7.28 5.99
C ASP A 155 -10.00 -7.56 7.41
N LEU A 156 -11.17 -7.00 7.73
CA LEU A 156 -11.79 -7.07 9.06
C LEU A 156 -13.05 -7.93 9.08
N TYR A 157 -13.27 -8.76 8.05
CA TYR A 157 -14.49 -9.57 7.93
C TYR A 157 -14.57 -10.63 9.04
N LEU A 158 -13.45 -11.28 9.36
CA LEU A 158 -13.35 -12.23 10.47
C LEU A 158 -13.74 -11.57 11.81
N ASN A 159 -13.21 -10.38 12.08
CA ASN A 159 -13.50 -9.66 13.32
C ASN A 159 -14.95 -9.21 13.38
N HIS A 160 -15.54 -8.77 12.26
CA HIS A 160 -16.95 -8.43 12.19
C HIS A 160 -17.85 -9.64 12.46
N SER A 161 -17.52 -10.80 11.88
CA SER A 161 -18.23 -12.06 12.14
C SER A 161 -18.19 -12.44 13.63
N GLN A 162 -17.02 -12.34 14.26
CA GLN A 162 -16.88 -12.57 15.70
C GLN A 162 -17.69 -11.55 16.53
N TYR A 163 -17.65 -10.26 16.17
CA TYR A 163 -18.42 -9.20 16.82
C TYR A 163 -19.93 -9.49 16.77
N MET A 164 -20.44 -9.95 15.62
CA MET A 164 -21.86 -10.30 15.44
C MET A 164 -22.31 -11.48 16.31
N ASN A 165 -21.37 -12.33 16.73
CA ASN A 165 -21.62 -13.48 17.62
C ASN A 165 -21.52 -13.15 19.11
N LEU A 166 -21.10 -11.93 19.47
CA LEU A 166 -21.02 -11.49 20.86
C LEU A 166 -22.41 -11.35 21.48
N ARG A 167 -22.57 -11.87 22.71
CA ARG A 167 -23.80 -11.72 23.48
C ARG A 167 -23.92 -10.28 23.98
N GLY A 168 -25.06 -9.64 23.74
CA GLY A 168 -25.32 -8.25 24.15
C GLY A 168 -24.86 -7.19 23.17
N ALA A 169 -24.06 -7.55 22.17
CA ALA A 169 -23.58 -6.60 21.18
C ALA A 169 -24.71 -6.15 20.25
N THR A 170 -24.79 -4.84 20.00
CA THR A 170 -25.66 -4.32 18.95
C THR A 170 -25.22 -4.85 17.60
N ARG A 171 -26.13 -5.49 16.86
CA ARG A 171 -25.85 -5.97 15.50
C ARG A 171 -25.57 -4.78 14.58
N LEU A 172 -24.38 -4.74 14.00
CA LEU A 172 -23.94 -3.70 13.08
C LEU A 172 -23.74 -4.31 11.69
N SER A 173 -24.12 -3.59 10.63
CA SER A 173 -23.63 -3.91 9.29
C SER A 173 -22.11 -3.76 9.23
N TYR A 174 -21.45 -4.37 8.25
CA TYR A 174 -19.99 -4.27 8.12
C TYR A 174 -19.51 -2.81 8.03
N LEU A 175 -20.20 -1.97 7.26
CA LEU A 175 -19.91 -0.53 7.17
C LEU A 175 -20.07 0.20 8.51
N ALA A 176 -21.12 -0.10 9.28
CA ALA A 176 -21.33 0.51 10.59
C ALA A 176 -20.31 0.02 11.64
N TYR A 177 -19.80 -1.20 11.46
CA TYR A 177 -18.70 -1.76 12.26
C TYR A 177 -17.38 -1.07 11.95
N LEU A 178 -17.03 -0.86 10.67
CA LEU A 178 -15.85 -0.08 10.27
C LEU A 178 -15.90 1.36 10.83
N GLU A 179 -17.08 1.99 10.80
CA GLU A 179 -17.26 3.34 11.37
C GLU A 179 -17.09 3.37 12.89
N MET A 180 -17.54 2.32 13.59
CA MET A 180 -17.30 2.17 15.02
C MET A 180 -15.80 2.07 15.32
N LEU A 181 -15.08 1.21 14.60
CA LEU A 181 -13.64 1.05 14.76
C LEU A 181 -12.88 2.35 14.44
N LYS A 182 -13.27 3.07 13.38
CA LYS A 182 -12.71 4.38 13.01
C LYS A 182 -12.87 5.42 14.12
N SER A 183 -13.94 5.35 14.91
CA SER A 183 -14.15 6.21 16.08
C SER A 183 -13.26 5.85 17.29
N GLY A 184 -12.39 4.85 17.16
CA GLY A 184 -11.53 4.33 18.23
C GLY A 184 -12.26 3.41 19.21
N LYS A 185 -13.47 2.95 18.87
CA LYS A 185 -14.29 2.10 19.75
C LYS A 185 -14.25 0.65 19.29
N VAL A 186 -14.03 -0.27 20.23
CA VAL A 186 -14.02 -1.72 19.99
C VAL A 186 -15.42 -2.34 20.11
N GLU A 187 -16.31 -1.68 20.86
CA GLU A 187 -17.71 -2.05 21.10
C GLU A 187 -18.55 -0.81 21.49
N ARG A 188 -19.89 -0.93 21.58
CA ARG A 188 -20.80 0.19 21.91
C ARG A 188 -21.61 0.06 23.19
N THR A 189 -21.98 -1.14 23.61
CA THR A 189 -23.08 -1.39 24.56
C THR A 189 -22.79 -2.48 25.60
N LEU A 190 -21.65 -3.15 25.52
CA LEU A 190 -21.38 -4.33 26.36
C LEU A 190 -21.15 -3.92 27.81
N ASP A 191 -21.82 -4.61 28.71
CA ASP A 191 -21.58 -4.47 30.15
C ASP A 191 -20.30 -5.21 30.59
N LEU A 192 -19.86 -5.02 31.85
CA LEU A 192 -18.67 -5.71 32.35
C LEU A 192 -18.82 -7.24 32.36
N LYS A 193 -20.04 -7.76 32.52
CA LYS A 193 -20.29 -9.19 32.58
C LYS A 193 -20.13 -9.82 31.20
N GLU A 194 -20.61 -9.17 30.15
CA GLU A 194 -20.46 -9.56 28.76
C GLU A 194 -18.99 -9.48 28.34
N LYS A 195 -18.29 -8.41 28.74
CA LYS A 195 -16.83 -8.25 28.56
C LYS A 195 -15.99 -9.30 29.28
N SER A 196 -16.51 -9.91 30.35
CA SER A 196 -15.85 -11.02 31.06
C SER A 196 -15.95 -12.38 30.35
N THR A 197 -16.75 -12.45 29.28
CA THR A 197 -17.00 -13.72 28.56
C THR A 197 -15.82 -14.06 27.66
N GLN A 198 -15.51 -15.36 27.55
CA GLN A 198 -14.46 -15.88 26.68
C GLN A 198 -14.59 -15.42 25.22
N GLY A 199 -15.81 -15.37 24.68
CA GLY A 199 -16.02 -14.90 23.30
C GLY A 199 -15.63 -13.44 23.06
N TYR A 200 -15.74 -12.57 24.07
CA TYR A 200 -15.26 -11.18 23.96
C TYR A 200 -13.74 -11.13 23.98
N LEU A 201 -13.09 -11.90 24.86
CA LEU A 201 -11.63 -12.01 24.88
C LEU A 201 -11.08 -12.48 23.53
N GLU A 202 -11.67 -13.53 22.95
CA GLU A 202 -11.27 -14.06 21.64
C GLU A 202 -11.44 -13.03 20.52
N TYR A 203 -12.56 -12.30 20.49
CA TYR A 203 -12.77 -11.23 19.52
C TYR A 203 -11.71 -10.13 19.60
N VAL A 204 -11.48 -9.58 20.80
CA VAL A 204 -10.52 -8.48 20.99
C VAL A 204 -9.09 -8.96 20.75
N GLN A 205 -8.75 -10.18 21.17
CA GLN A 205 -7.45 -10.78 20.89
C GLN A 205 -7.22 -10.99 19.39
N THR A 206 -8.22 -11.49 18.67
CA THR A 206 -8.14 -11.65 17.20
C THR A 206 -7.95 -10.30 16.53
N LEU A 207 -8.68 -9.27 16.95
CA LEU A 207 -8.55 -7.91 16.39
C LEU A 207 -7.19 -7.28 16.70
N TYR A 208 -6.70 -7.44 17.92
CA TYR A 208 -5.37 -6.98 18.32
C TYR A 208 -4.27 -7.64 17.48
N ASN A 209 -4.28 -8.97 17.40
CA ASN A 209 -3.30 -9.73 16.64
C ASN A 209 -3.32 -9.38 15.15
N TYR A 210 -4.51 -9.21 14.58
CA TYR A 210 -4.67 -8.79 13.19
C TYR A 210 -4.05 -7.42 12.94
N LEU A 211 -4.42 -6.41 13.74
CA LEU A 211 -3.89 -5.05 13.57
C LEU A 211 -2.37 -5.01 13.78
N LEU A 212 -1.85 -5.72 14.78
CA LEU A 212 -0.40 -5.81 15.02
C LEU A 212 0.32 -6.44 13.82
N SER A 213 -0.17 -7.58 13.34
CA SER A 213 0.35 -8.25 12.15
C SER A 213 0.26 -7.35 10.90
N PHE A 214 -0.80 -6.57 10.77
CA PHE A 214 -0.94 -5.62 9.66
C PHE A 214 0.15 -4.54 9.69
N PHE A 215 0.50 -3.99 10.86
CA PHE A 215 1.63 -3.06 10.97
C PHE A 215 2.95 -3.73 10.53
N GLU A 216 3.22 -4.95 11.00
CA GLU A 216 4.46 -5.67 10.65
C GLU A 216 4.54 -6.04 9.16
N ARG A 217 3.39 -6.36 8.54
CA ARG A 217 3.34 -6.77 7.13
C ARG A 217 3.33 -5.58 6.18
N ALA A 218 2.44 -4.61 6.41
CA ALA A 218 2.14 -3.49 5.50
C ALA A 218 2.87 -2.19 5.83
N LEU A 219 3.23 -1.96 7.10
CA LEU A 219 3.77 -0.69 7.60
C LEU A 219 5.06 -0.90 8.43
N PRO A 220 6.04 -1.67 7.93
CA PRO A 220 7.16 -2.14 8.75
C PRO A 220 8.12 -1.00 9.19
N LEU A 221 8.08 0.15 8.51
CA LEU A 221 8.86 1.34 8.88
C LEU A 221 8.24 2.12 10.06
N VAL A 222 7.01 1.79 10.47
CA VAL A 222 6.34 2.42 11.61
C VAL A 222 6.71 1.67 12.88
N ASN A 223 7.35 2.34 13.83
CA ASN A 223 7.74 1.75 15.11
C ASN A 223 6.52 1.62 16.07
N VAL A 224 5.64 0.67 15.77
CA VAL A 224 4.45 0.37 16.58
C VAL A 224 4.82 -0.22 17.94
N GLN A 225 5.93 -0.96 18.03
CA GLN A 225 6.35 -1.64 19.26
C GLN A 225 6.75 -0.65 20.36
N ALA A 226 7.49 0.42 20.02
CA ALA A 226 7.81 1.48 20.97
C ALA A 226 6.53 2.14 21.51
N LYS A 227 5.54 2.37 20.62
CA LYS A 227 4.26 2.96 21.01
C LYS A 227 3.45 2.05 21.93
N LEU A 228 3.38 0.76 21.61
CA LEU A 228 2.67 -0.23 22.42
C LEU A 228 3.31 -0.38 23.81
N LYS A 229 4.64 -0.36 23.90
CA LYS A 229 5.35 -0.42 25.18
C LYS A 229 5.02 0.78 26.07
N GLU A 230 5.03 1.98 25.51
CA GLU A 230 4.66 3.21 26.22
C GLU A 230 3.21 3.14 26.75
N GLU A 231 2.26 2.74 25.91
CA GLU A 231 0.85 2.67 26.29
C GLU A 231 0.56 1.49 27.23
N GLU A 232 1.32 0.40 27.16
CA GLU A 232 1.22 -0.71 28.09
C GLU A 232 1.66 -0.32 29.51
N GLU A 233 2.68 0.52 29.66
CA GLU A 233 3.07 1.09 30.95
C GLU A 233 1.98 2.02 31.50
N LYS A 234 1.37 2.86 30.65
CA LYS A 234 0.23 3.70 31.04
C LYS A 234 -0.98 2.87 31.48
N PHE A 235 -1.33 1.84 30.72
CA PHE A 235 -2.41 0.93 31.08
C PHE A 235 -2.18 0.29 32.45
N LYS A 236 -0.97 -0.19 32.74
CA LYS A 236 -0.66 -0.79 34.06
C LYS A 236 -0.90 0.19 35.20
N ASN A 237 -0.51 1.44 35.03
CA ASN A 237 -0.74 2.50 36.03
C ASN A 237 -2.23 2.81 36.17
N ASP A 238 -2.94 3.06 35.06
CA ASP A 238 -4.37 3.38 35.07
C ASP A 238 -5.23 2.22 35.57
N TRP A 239 -4.82 0.98 35.27
CA TRP A 239 -5.47 -0.23 35.79
C TRP A 239 -5.24 -0.38 37.29
N ALA A 240 -4.04 -0.10 37.80
CA ALA A 240 -3.80 -0.11 39.24
C ALA A 240 -4.65 0.95 39.96
N GLU A 241 -4.84 2.11 39.34
CA GLU A 241 -5.65 3.22 39.87
C GLU A 241 -7.15 3.07 39.61
N GLY A 242 -7.57 2.12 38.77
CA GLY A 242 -8.97 1.90 38.41
C GLY A 242 -9.59 2.99 37.55
N LYS A 243 -8.78 3.71 36.77
CA LYS A 243 -9.19 4.84 35.92
C LYS A 243 -9.45 4.46 34.46
N VAL A 244 -9.40 3.18 34.11
CA VAL A 244 -9.58 2.71 32.73
C VAL A 244 -11.06 2.89 32.32
N PRO A 245 -11.36 3.76 31.34
CA PRO A 245 -12.74 4.08 30.97
C PRO A 245 -13.52 2.85 30.49
N GLY A 246 -14.73 2.65 31.01
CA GLY A 246 -15.59 1.52 30.64
C GLY A 246 -15.22 0.18 31.28
N TRP A 247 -14.23 0.17 32.19
CA TRP A 247 -13.79 -0.99 32.98
C TRP A 247 -13.78 -0.73 34.49
N GLU A 248 -14.37 0.38 34.91
CA GLU A 248 -14.58 0.70 36.32
C GLU A 248 -15.47 -0.37 36.95
N ALA A 249 -15.11 -0.86 38.14
CA ALA A 249 -15.97 -1.77 38.88
C ALA A 249 -17.29 -1.03 39.14
N GLU A 250 -18.43 -1.65 38.88
CA GLU A 250 -19.75 -1.12 39.24
C GLU A 250 -19.74 -0.83 40.75
N SER A 251 -19.41 0.41 41.13
CA SER A 251 -19.94 0.98 42.34
C SER A 251 -21.44 1.00 42.11
N SER A 252 -22.16 0.39 43.04
CA SER A 252 -23.61 0.28 43.10
C SER A 252 -24.31 1.64 42.91
N THR A 253 -24.41 2.08 41.67
CA THR A 253 -25.00 3.37 41.28
C THR A 253 -25.99 3.20 40.14
N SER A 254 -26.60 2.01 40.04
CA SER A 254 -27.95 1.90 39.47
C SER A 254 -28.98 2.16 40.57
N GLN A 255 -29.02 3.40 41.09
CA GLN A 255 -30.21 3.91 41.76
C GLN A 255 -31.29 4.12 40.69
N LYS A 256 -32.03 3.05 40.37
CA LYS A 256 -33.43 3.23 40.00
C LYS A 256 -34.17 3.67 41.26
N GLN A 257 -34.79 4.85 41.19
CA GLN A 257 -35.66 5.41 42.21
C GLN A 257 -36.60 4.34 42.78
N GLY A 258 -36.41 4.04 44.06
CA GLY A 258 -37.19 3.11 44.84
C GLY A 258 -36.96 3.40 46.31
N ASN A 259 -37.68 4.40 46.80
CA ASN A 259 -37.73 4.81 48.20
C ASN A 259 -38.08 3.62 49.12
N VAL A 260 -37.13 3.05 49.88
CA VAL A 260 -37.39 2.35 51.15
C VAL A 260 -36.13 2.39 52.05
N ASN A 261 -36.28 3.00 53.23
CA ASN A 261 -35.37 2.90 54.37
C ASN A 261 -35.13 1.44 54.80
N GLY A 262 -33.86 1.04 54.99
CA GLY A 262 -33.52 -0.13 55.79
C GLY A 262 -32.10 -0.64 55.56
N ASN A 263 -31.22 -0.48 56.56
CA ASN A 263 -29.96 -1.20 56.68
C ASN A 263 -30.23 -2.71 56.54
N GLY A 264 -29.82 -3.30 55.41
CA GLY A 264 -30.03 -4.71 55.09
C GLY A 264 -28.73 -5.49 55.06
N GLU A 265 -28.08 -5.67 56.22
CA GLU A 265 -27.12 -6.77 56.38
C GLU A 265 -27.94 -8.08 56.32
N GLY A 266 -27.83 -8.81 55.20
CA GLY A 266 -28.52 -10.09 55.04
C GLY A 266 -28.01 -11.11 56.07
N LEU A 267 -28.92 -11.74 56.81
CA LEU A 267 -28.60 -12.72 57.84
C LEU A 267 -28.38 -14.10 57.21
N TRP A 268 -27.23 -14.72 57.46
CA TRP A 268 -26.86 -16.02 56.88
C TRP A 268 -26.97 -17.16 57.89
N CYS A 269 -27.61 -18.27 57.50
CA CYS A 269 -27.65 -19.48 58.31
C CYS A 269 -26.54 -20.46 57.91
N GLN A 270 -25.63 -20.78 58.85
CA GLN A 270 -24.53 -21.72 58.63
C GLN A 270 -24.99 -23.16 58.33
N TYR A 271 -26.06 -23.65 58.99
CA TYR A 271 -26.54 -25.03 58.82
C TYR A 271 -27.37 -25.21 57.53
N CYS A 272 -28.12 -24.19 57.13
CA CYS A 272 -28.99 -24.24 55.96
C CYS A 272 -28.33 -23.67 54.69
N GLN A 273 -27.21 -22.96 54.83
CA GLN A 273 -26.51 -22.23 53.77
C GLN A 273 -27.45 -21.35 52.93
N LYS A 274 -28.28 -20.55 53.62
CA LYS A 274 -29.25 -19.64 53.00
C LYS A 274 -29.18 -18.26 53.65
N SER A 275 -29.28 -17.22 52.82
CA SER A 275 -29.40 -15.83 53.24
C SER A 275 -30.87 -15.44 53.43
N TYR A 276 -31.12 -14.59 54.42
CA TYR A 276 -32.44 -14.09 54.77
C TYR A 276 -32.38 -12.58 54.87
N SER A 277 -33.27 -11.89 54.15
CA SER A 277 -33.32 -10.43 54.09
C SER A 277 -34.02 -9.78 55.30
N LYS A 278 -34.76 -10.56 56.11
CA LYS A 278 -35.48 -10.07 57.29
C LYS A 278 -35.22 -10.98 58.50
N GLN A 279 -34.94 -10.38 59.66
CA GLN A 279 -34.74 -11.10 60.93
C GLN A 279 -35.92 -12.02 61.27
N THR A 280 -37.15 -11.56 61.06
CA THR A 280 -38.36 -12.34 61.34
C THR A 280 -38.45 -13.63 60.52
N VAL A 281 -37.97 -13.62 59.28
CA VAL A 281 -37.94 -14.80 58.40
C VAL A 281 -36.80 -15.73 58.81
N TYR A 282 -35.65 -15.16 59.18
CA TYR A 282 -34.52 -15.93 59.72
C TYR A 282 -34.93 -16.69 61.00
N ASP A 283 -35.58 -16.02 61.95
CA ASP A 283 -36.02 -16.60 63.22
C ASP A 283 -37.09 -17.69 63.02
N ALA A 284 -38.00 -17.50 62.07
CA ALA A 284 -38.97 -18.52 61.70
C ALA A 284 -38.29 -19.75 61.07
N HIS A 285 -37.25 -19.53 60.26
CA HIS A 285 -36.49 -20.62 59.64
C HIS A 285 -35.75 -21.47 60.70
N LEU A 286 -35.21 -20.87 61.76
CA LEU A 286 -34.52 -21.58 62.85
C LEU A 286 -35.46 -22.57 63.55
N LYS A 287 -36.76 -22.26 63.60
CA LYS A 287 -37.77 -23.11 64.22
C LYS A 287 -38.28 -24.23 63.31
N SER A 288 -37.95 -24.20 62.01
CA SER A 288 -38.42 -25.19 61.04
C SER A 288 -37.78 -26.56 61.25
N ASP A 289 -38.54 -27.63 61.00
CA ASP A 289 -38.06 -29.01 61.16
C ASP A 289 -36.86 -29.32 60.26
N LYS A 290 -36.76 -28.65 59.10
CA LYS A 290 -35.63 -28.76 58.18
C LYS A 290 -34.34 -28.19 58.79
N HIS A 291 -34.42 -27.06 59.49
CA HIS A 291 -33.27 -26.49 60.20
C HIS A 291 -32.87 -27.37 61.37
N LYS A 292 -33.82 -27.75 62.24
CA LYS A 292 -33.57 -28.61 63.41
C LYS A 292 -32.94 -29.95 63.04
N LYS A 293 -33.37 -30.57 61.94
CA LYS A 293 -32.80 -31.84 61.45
C LYS A 293 -31.34 -31.67 61.00
N LYS A 294 -31.01 -30.57 60.32
CA LYS A 294 -29.64 -30.26 59.89
C LYS A 294 -28.73 -29.84 61.04
N GLU A 295 -29.26 -29.10 62.00
CA GLU A 295 -28.55 -28.70 63.21
C GLU A 295 -28.25 -29.93 64.10
N GLN A 296 -29.20 -30.84 64.26
CA GLN A 296 -29.00 -32.10 64.99
C GLN A 296 -28.00 -33.01 64.29
N ALA A 297 -28.07 -33.14 62.96
CA ALA A 297 -27.10 -33.90 62.17
C ALA A 297 -25.67 -33.35 62.28
N ALA A 298 -25.52 -32.03 62.38
CA ALA A 298 -24.22 -31.38 62.60
C ALA A 298 -23.71 -31.60 64.03
N LYS A 299 -24.58 -31.63 65.04
CA LYS A 299 -24.21 -31.89 66.45
C LYS A 299 -23.85 -33.35 66.73
N SER A 300 -24.40 -34.31 65.97
CA SER A 300 -24.08 -35.74 66.10
C SER A 300 -22.75 -36.16 65.46
N SER A 301 -22.07 -35.28 64.73
CA SER A 301 -20.81 -35.54 64.03
C SER A 301 -19.60 -34.88 64.72
N SER A 302 -19.52 -34.93 66.05
CA SER A 302 -18.46 -34.30 66.84
C SER A 302 -17.18 -35.16 66.95
N ASN A 303 -16.62 -35.59 65.81
CA ASN A 303 -15.21 -35.99 65.73
C ASN A 303 -14.77 -36.11 64.25
N HIS A 304 -14.54 -34.96 63.63
CA HIS A 304 -13.49 -34.82 62.62
C HIS A 304 -13.18 -33.34 62.43
N THR A 305 -11.90 -32.99 62.56
CA THR A 305 -11.31 -31.75 62.07
C THR A 305 -11.59 -31.63 60.57
N THR A 306 -12.63 -30.88 60.22
CA THR A 306 -12.86 -30.43 58.85
C THR A 306 -12.51 -28.96 58.75
N ASN A 307 -11.59 -28.65 57.84
CA ASN A 307 -11.36 -27.33 57.25
C ASN A 307 -12.69 -26.61 57.03
N GLY A 308 -13.05 -25.71 57.93
CA GLY A 308 -14.04 -24.68 57.67
C GLY A 308 -13.34 -23.60 56.86
N SER A 309 -13.44 -23.65 55.54
CA SER A 309 -13.19 -22.46 54.71
C SER A 309 -14.09 -21.33 55.24
N PRO A 310 -13.56 -20.15 55.56
CA PRO A 310 -14.39 -19.02 55.97
C PRO A 310 -15.38 -18.70 54.85
N ALA A 311 -16.52 -18.09 55.21
CA ALA A 311 -17.47 -17.53 54.24
C ALA A 311 -16.72 -16.72 53.16
N PRO A 312 -17.17 -16.72 51.89
CA PRO A 312 -16.46 -16.01 50.83
C PRO A 312 -16.39 -14.53 51.21
N ASN A 313 -15.18 -14.04 51.43
CA ASN A 313 -14.93 -12.64 51.69
C ASN A 313 -15.31 -11.87 50.40
N PRO A 314 -16.22 -10.88 50.41
CA PRO A 314 -16.61 -10.16 49.20
C PRO A 314 -15.40 -9.56 48.48
N ALA A 315 -14.39 -9.13 49.24
CA ALA A 315 -13.11 -8.63 48.72
C ALA A 315 -12.31 -9.66 47.91
N ALA A 316 -12.40 -10.96 48.26
CA ALA A 316 -11.71 -12.02 47.53
C ALA A 316 -12.37 -12.33 46.19
N SER A 317 -13.72 -12.27 46.09
CA SER A 317 -14.42 -12.45 44.81
C SER A 317 -14.23 -11.26 43.86
N THR A 318 -14.14 -10.03 44.39
CA THR A 318 -13.88 -8.83 43.58
C THR A 318 -12.47 -8.85 43.00
N SER A 319 -11.48 -9.35 43.75
CA SER A 319 -10.12 -9.58 43.28
C SER A 319 -10.08 -10.56 42.10
N THR A 320 -10.73 -11.72 42.21
CA THR A 320 -10.69 -12.73 41.12
C THR A 320 -11.42 -12.26 39.86
N TYR A 321 -12.51 -11.50 40.01
CA TYR A 321 -13.25 -10.93 38.89
C TYR A 321 -12.46 -9.83 38.18
N ARG A 322 -11.79 -8.96 38.95
CA ARG A 322 -10.89 -7.93 38.40
C ARG A 322 -9.75 -8.56 37.60
N THR A 323 -9.09 -9.60 38.12
CA THR A 323 -8.02 -10.31 37.41
C THR A 323 -8.50 -10.95 36.11
N LYS A 324 -9.74 -11.47 36.06
CA LYS A 324 -10.32 -12.02 34.81
C LYS A 324 -10.62 -10.96 33.76
N LEU A 325 -10.96 -9.75 34.18
CA LEU A 325 -11.25 -8.62 33.29
C LEU A 325 -9.99 -7.92 32.79
N GLU A 326 -8.86 -8.08 33.47
CA GLU A 326 -7.62 -7.38 33.16
C GLU A 326 -7.11 -7.66 31.74
N GLN A 327 -7.10 -8.92 31.31
CA GLN A 327 -6.62 -9.26 29.97
C GLN A 327 -7.54 -8.73 28.85
N PRO A 328 -8.88 -8.93 28.89
CA PRO A 328 -9.80 -8.25 27.98
C PRO A 328 -9.66 -6.72 27.98
N ALA A 329 -9.50 -6.10 29.15
CA ALA A 329 -9.33 -4.66 29.29
C ALA A 329 -8.04 -4.17 28.63
N ARG A 330 -6.92 -4.86 28.90
CA ARG A 330 -5.61 -4.59 28.31
C ARG A 330 -5.69 -4.64 26.79
N LEU A 331 -6.23 -5.72 26.23
CA LEU A 331 -6.31 -5.87 24.79
C LEU A 331 -7.26 -4.84 24.15
N ALA A 332 -8.40 -4.55 24.78
CA ALA A 332 -9.34 -3.56 24.25
C ALA A 332 -8.73 -2.15 24.23
N TYR A 333 -7.98 -1.80 25.27
CA TYR A 333 -7.23 -0.55 25.34
C TYR A 333 -6.15 -0.47 24.25
N LEU A 334 -5.34 -1.52 24.08
CA LEU A 334 -4.30 -1.53 23.04
C LEU A 334 -4.89 -1.51 21.62
N VAL A 335 -6.03 -2.18 21.39
CA VAL A 335 -6.76 -2.07 20.12
C VAL A 335 -7.22 -0.63 19.89
N GLN A 336 -7.79 0.04 20.88
CA GLN A 336 -8.18 1.45 20.77
C GLN A 336 -7.00 2.36 20.42
N VAL A 337 -5.83 2.12 21.03
CA VAL A 337 -4.58 2.80 20.65
C VAL A 337 -4.25 2.55 19.18
N LEU A 338 -4.22 1.29 18.73
CA LEU A 338 -3.90 0.95 17.33
C LEU A 338 -4.91 1.56 16.33
N LEU A 339 -6.20 1.56 16.67
CA LEU A 339 -7.26 2.14 15.82
C LEU A 339 -7.13 3.65 15.63
N THR A 340 -6.58 4.34 16.63
CA THR A 340 -6.38 5.80 16.60
C THR A 340 -4.99 6.20 16.12
N PHE A 341 -4.04 5.26 16.09
CA PHE A 341 -2.66 5.49 15.68
C PHE A 341 -2.56 5.61 14.14
N PRO A 342 -2.00 6.70 13.60
CA PRO A 342 -1.80 6.84 12.16
C PRO A 342 -0.92 5.73 11.58
N PRO A 343 -1.21 5.20 10.38
CA PRO A 343 -2.24 5.64 9.42
C PRO A 343 -3.58 4.86 9.50
N ILE A 344 -3.83 4.06 10.55
CA ILE A 344 -5.01 3.17 10.65
C ILE A 344 -6.36 3.89 10.47
N PRO A 345 -6.61 5.09 11.04
CA PRO A 345 -7.84 5.83 10.78
C PRO A 345 -8.10 6.11 9.29
N GLY A 346 -7.04 6.39 8.53
CA GLY A 346 -7.10 6.58 7.08
C GLY A 346 -7.41 5.26 6.37
N LYS A 347 -6.67 4.21 6.71
CA LYS A 347 -6.89 2.85 6.16
C LYS A 347 -8.32 2.34 6.40
N LEU A 348 -8.90 2.62 7.56
CA LEU A 348 -10.31 2.29 7.84
C LEU A 348 -11.29 3.09 6.96
N ALA A 349 -11.00 4.37 6.69
CA ALA A 349 -11.81 5.19 5.79
C ALA A 349 -11.73 4.71 4.34
N ASP A 350 -10.53 4.34 3.88
CA ASP A 350 -10.28 3.81 2.55
C ASP A 350 -10.96 2.44 2.38
N THR A 351 -10.80 1.55 3.37
CA THR A 351 -11.46 0.22 3.40
C THR A 351 -12.98 0.37 3.34
N ARG A 352 -13.54 1.32 4.08
CA ARG A 352 -14.98 1.59 4.05
C ARG A 352 -15.44 2.07 2.68
N THR A 353 -14.73 3.03 2.09
CA THR A 353 -15.05 3.59 0.76
C THR A 353 -14.97 2.50 -0.31
N GLU A 354 -13.94 1.65 -0.25
CA GLU A 354 -13.78 0.51 -1.16
C GLU A 354 -14.89 -0.53 -0.99
N THR A 355 -15.28 -0.81 0.26
CA THR A 355 -16.41 -1.69 0.54
C THR A 355 -17.71 -1.12 -0.04
N GLU A 356 -17.99 0.17 0.16
CA GLU A 356 -19.17 0.85 -0.39
C GLU A 356 -19.17 0.79 -1.93
N ARG A 357 -18.01 1.00 -2.56
CA ARG A 357 -17.80 0.87 -4.02
C ARG A 357 -18.09 -0.55 -4.49
N LYS A 358 -17.46 -1.57 -3.89
CA LYS A 358 -17.66 -2.99 -4.22
C LYS A 358 -19.11 -3.45 -4.03
N MET A 359 -19.84 -2.86 -3.07
CA MET A 359 -21.27 -3.12 -2.87
C MET A 359 -22.16 -2.50 -3.96
N ALA A 360 -21.70 -1.43 -4.61
CA ALA A 360 -22.43 -0.80 -5.72
C ALA A 360 -22.21 -1.49 -7.08
N LEU A 361 -21.13 -2.27 -7.23
CA LEU A 361 -20.83 -3.01 -8.45
C LEU A 361 -21.76 -4.21 -8.69
N THR A 362 -22.09 -4.45 -9.96
CA THR A 362 -22.75 -5.66 -10.40
C THR A 362 -21.83 -6.88 -10.30
N ALA A 363 -22.39 -8.10 -10.37
CA ALA A 363 -21.61 -9.33 -10.29
C ALA A 363 -20.53 -9.41 -11.38
N ARG A 364 -20.89 -9.07 -12.62
CA ARG A 364 -19.98 -9.07 -13.77
C ARG A 364 -18.85 -8.03 -13.61
N GLU A 365 -19.16 -6.83 -13.13
CA GLU A 365 -18.14 -5.80 -12.89
C GLU A 365 -17.15 -6.21 -11.80
N ARG A 366 -17.62 -6.91 -10.76
CA ARG A 366 -16.75 -7.44 -9.70
C ARG A 366 -15.83 -8.55 -10.19
N GLU A 367 -16.33 -9.42 -11.06
CA GLU A 367 -15.52 -10.48 -11.70
C GLU A 367 -14.45 -9.86 -12.61
N THR A 368 -14.82 -8.89 -13.45
CA THR A 368 -13.84 -8.21 -14.32
C THR A 368 -12.76 -7.45 -13.55
N GLU A 369 -13.09 -6.82 -12.42
CA GLU A 369 -12.06 -6.16 -11.59
C GLU A 369 -11.10 -7.15 -10.92
N LEU A 370 -11.56 -8.35 -10.57
CA LEU A 370 -10.70 -9.40 -10.04
C LEU A 370 -9.75 -9.93 -11.13
N GLU A 371 -10.28 -10.18 -12.34
CA GLU A 371 -9.49 -10.63 -13.50
C GLU A 371 -8.44 -9.59 -13.90
N GLU A 372 -8.79 -8.31 -14.02
CA GLU A 372 -7.84 -7.23 -14.34
C GLU A 372 -6.74 -7.07 -13.26
N GLN A 373 -7.06 -7.39 -12.00
CA GLN A 373 -6.11 -7.31 -10.90
C GLN A 373 -5.16 -8.52 -10.86
N GLU A 374 -5.57 -9.68 -11.38
CA GLU A 374 -4.74 -10.89 -11.54
C GLU A 374 -3.89 -10.84 -12.82
N GLU A 375 -4.40 -10.28 -13.93
CA GLU A 375 -3.68 -10.18 -15.21
C GLU A 375 -2.64 -9.05 -15.25
N ALA A 376 -2.65 -8.11 -14.31
CA ALA A 376 -1.68 -7.01 -14.27
C ALA A 376 -0.25 -7.57 -14.12
N PRO A 377 0.62 -7.48 -15.14
CA PRO A 377 1.98 -7.98 -15.03
C PRO A 377 2.72 -7.20 -13.94
N PRO A 378 3.67 -7.84 -13.22
CA PRO A 378 4.49 -7.13 -12.25
C PRO A 378 5.17 -5.97 -12.97
N VAL A 379 4.83 -4.73 -12.58
CA VAL A 379 5.44 -3.53 -13.14
C VAL A 379 6.95 -3.67 -12.92
N PRO A 380 7.77 -3.75 -13.98
CA PRO A 380 9.21 -3.85 -13.82
C PRO A 380 9.67 -2.70 -12.95
N VAL A 381 10.44 -3.02 -11.92
CA VAL A 381 11.15 -2.02 -11.14
C VAL A 381 12.19 -1.42 -12.10
N ASP A 382 11.95 -0.20 -12.57
CA ASP A 382 12.97 0.58 -13.26
C ASP A 382 14.07 0.93 -12.24
N LEU A 383 15.05 0.04 -12.16
CA LEU A 383 16.22 0.18 -11.31
C LEU A 383 17.31 0.85 -12.11
N GLY A 384 17.10 2.13 -12.41
CA GLY A 384 18.14 3.07 -12.82
C GLY A 384 19.23 2.43 -13.69
N ASN A 385 18.82 1.77 -14.78
CA ASN A 385 19.72 1.54 -15.88
C ASN A 385 19.41 2.66 -16.87
N ASP A 386 20.35 3.60 -16.99
CA ASP A 386 20.34 4.77 -17.88
C ASP A 386 20.23 4.41 -19.38
N GLU A 387 19.26 3.60 -19.80
CA GLU A 387 18.91 3.43 -21.21
C GLU A 387 17.38 3.29 -21.35
N ASP A 388 16.76 4.42 -21.68
CA ASP A 388 15.54 4.61 -22.50
C ASP A 388 14.33 3.69 -22.25
N ASP A 389 13.35 4.15 -21.45
CA ASP A 389 11.98 4.45 -21.95
C ASP A 389 11.06 5.02 -20.85
N ASP A 390 10.33 6.07 -21.25
CA ASP A 390 9.06 6.61 -20.72
C ASP A 390 9.00 7.50 -19.46
N GLU A 391 9.19 8.81 -19.72
CA GLU A 391 8.19 9.90 -19.53
C GLU A 391 7.08 9.71 -18.47
N ASP A 392 7.15 10.44 -17.34
CA ASP A 392 6.50 11.76 -17.23
C ASP A 392 6.73 12.48 -15.87
N ASP A 393 6.93 13.81 -15.97
CA ASP A 393 6.69 14.86 -14.96
C ASP A 393 7.78 15.35 -13.97
N GLU A 394 9.07 15.24 -14.29
CA GLU A 394 10.03 16.22 -13.75
C GLU A 394 10.13 17.44 -14.69
N LYS A 395 9.64 18.60 -14.25
CA LYS A 395 9.69 19.86 -15.02
C LYS A 395 11.15 20.28 -15.27
N ILE A 396 11.73 19.78 -16.37
CA ILE A 396 13.05 20.17 -16.86
C ILE A 396 13.10 21.70 -17.00
N TYR A 397 14.06 22.33 -16.33
CA TYR A 397 14.22 23.79 -16.28
C TYR A 397 14.50 24.36 -17.69
N ASN A 398 13.43 24.81 -18.36
CA ASN A 398 13.46 25.37 -19.72
C ASN A 398 13.02 26.85 -19.73
N PRO A 399 13.85 27.77 -19.21
CA PRO A 399 13.51 29.19 -19.07
C PRO A 399 13.31 29.90 -20.42
N LEU A 400 13.85 29.35 -21.51
CA LEU A 400 13.74 29.89 -22.87
C LEU A 400 12.62 29.24 -23.69
N LYS A 401 11.84 28.30 -23.10
CA LYS A 401 10.77 27.54 -23.76
C LYS A 401 11.18 26.97 -25.12
N LEU A 402 12.40 26.46 -25.22
CA LEU A 402 12.91 25.84 -26.44
C LEU A 402 12.23 24.48 -26.65
N PRO A 403 11.94 24.09 -27.90
CA PRO A 403 11.43 22.76 -28.19
C PRO A 403 12.35 21.68 -27.60
N LEU A 404 11.77 20.61 -27.08
CA LEU A 404 12.51 19.50 -26.52
C LEU A 404 13.07 18.66 -27.68
N GLY A 405 14.31 18.23 -27.57
CA GLY A 405 14.94 17.32 -28.54
C GLY A 405 14.42 15.89 -28.37
N PHE A 406 14.95 14.97 -29.16
CA PHE A 406 14.69 13.53 -29.00
C PHE A 406 15.20 12.97 -27.65
N ASP A 407 16.11 13.70 -26.99
CA ASP A 407 16.71 13.40 -25.67
C ASP A 407 15.88 14.01 -24.51
N GLY A 408 14.63 14.45 -24.75
CA GLY A 408 13.76 15.07 -23.74
C GLY A 408 14.24 16.41 -23.16
N LYS A 409 15.46 16.85 -23.45
CA LYS A 409 16.06 18.12 -22.99
C LYS A 409 15.83 19.26 -23.98
N PRO A 410 15.77 20.53 -23.54
CA PRO A 410 15.62 21.68 -24.43
C PRO A 410 16.76 21.70 -25.45
N ILE A 411 16.43 21.78 -26.75
CA ILE A 411 17.46 21.78 -27.80
C ILE A 411 18.42 22.97 -27.59
N PRO A 412 19.72 22.81 -27.91
CA PRO A 412 20.66 23.91 -27.83
C PRO A 412 20.18 25.14 -28.63
N TYR A 413 20.31 26.34 -28.05
CA TYR A 413 19.78 27.59 -28.63
C TYR A 413 20.32 27.90 -30.04
N TRP A 414 21.56 27.49 -30.35
CA TRP A 414 22.13 27.66 -31.69
C TRP A 414 21.45 26.75 -32.72
N LEU A 415 21.04 25.55 -32.33
CA LEU A 415 20.33 24.60 -33.18
C LEU A 415 18.90 25.08 -33.45
N PHE A 416 18.26 25.65 -32.43
CA PHE A 416 16.97 26.35 -32.55
C PHE A 416 17.02 27.49 -33.58
N LYS A 417 18.10 28.29 -33.55
CA LYS A 417 18.34 29.36 -34.55
C LYS A 417 18.66 28.80 -35.94
N LEU A 418 19.49 27.76 -36.03
CA LEU A 418 19.90 27.16 -37.30
C LEU A 418 18.70 26.56 -38.07
N HIS A 419 17.81 25.85 -37.37
CA HIS A 419 16.60 25.29 -37.97
C HIS A 419 15.45 26.30 -38.12
N GLY A 420 15.66 27.56 -37.74
CA GLY A 420 14.67 28.62 -37.89
C GLY A 420 13.42 28.43 -37.03
N LEU A 421 13.49 27.63 -35.96
CA LEU A 421 12.37 27.33 -35.05
C LEU A 421 11.91 28.58 -34.28
N GLY A 422 12.75 29.62 -34.19
CA GLY A 422 12.38 30.92 -33.63
C GLY A 422 11.52 31.80 -34.52
N VAL A 423 11.24 31.39 -35.76
CA VAL A 423 10.38 32.13 -36.68
C VAL A 423 9.01 31.46 -36.72
N THR A 424 7.98 32.20 -36.31
CA THR A 424 6.59 31.76 -36.34
C THR A 424 5.97 32.05 -37.70
N PHE A 425 5.36 31.03 -38.31
CA PHE A 425 4.58 31.14 -39.53
C PHE A 425 3.12 30.88 -39.22
N GLU A 426 2.24 31.71 -39.75
CA GLU A 426 0.80 31.62 -39.53
C GLU A 426 0.09 31.14 -40.80
N CYS A 427 -0.89 30.27 -40.64
CA CYS A 427 -1.76 29.83 -41.73
C CYS A 427 -3.21 30.19 -41.37
N GLU A 428 -3.80 31.11 -42.15
CA GLU A 428 -5.17 31.61 -41.94
C GLU A 428 -6.19 30.50 -42.19
N ILE A 429 -5.94 29.62 -43.16
CA ILE A 429 -6.84 28.51 -43.53
C ILE A 429 -7.07 27.54 -42.37
N CYS A 430 -6.04 27.23 -41.58
CA CYS A 430 -6.15 26.33 -40.43
C CYS A 430 -6.13 27.03 -39.06
N GLN A 431 -6.04 28.37 -39.04
CA GLN A 431 -5.97 29.19 -37.82
C GLN A 431 -4.91 28.71 -36.82
N GLN A 432 -3.76 28.24 -37.32
CA GLN A 432 -2.67 27.71 -36.50
C GLN A 432 -1.37 28.43 -36.82
N SER A 433 -0.62 28.77 -35.77
CA SER A 433 0.76 29.23 -35.87
C SER A 433 1.73 28.06 -35.64
N MET A 434 2.78 28.00 -36.45
CA MET A 434 3.78 26.94 -36.40
C MET A 434 5.18 27.54 -36.33
N GLN A 435 6.04 26.90 -35.57
CA GLN A 435 7.42 27.32 -35.40
C GLN A 435 8.32 26.60 -36.40
N GLY A 436 9.05 27.37 -37.19
CA GLY A 436 9.99 26.85 -38.19
C GLY A 436 9.36 26.49 -39.53
N ARG A 437 10.12 26.73 -40.60
CA ARG A 437 9.68 26.52 -41.99
C ARG A 437 9.39 25.05 -42.30
N ARG A 438 10.15 24.11 -41.74
CA ARG A 438 9.94 22.67 -42.01
C ARG A 438 8.60 22.16 -41.49
N ALA A 439 8.19 22.59 -40.29
CA ALA A 439 6.87 22.27 -39.76
C ALA A 439 5.77 22.92 -40.61
N PHE A 440 6.00 24.18 -41.01
CA PHE A 440 5.12 24.90 -41.92
C PHE A 440 5.02 24.27 -43.32
N ASP A 441 6.03 23.61 -43.85
CA ASP A 441 5.88 22.97 -45.16
C ASP A 441 5.14 21.62 -45.04
N LYS A 442 5.30 20.93 -43.89
CA LYS A 442 4.63 19.66 -43.60
C LYS A 442 3.11 19.82 -43.39
N HIS A 443 2.68 20.90 -42.74
CA HIS A 443 1.27 21.10 -42.37
C HIS A 443 0.31 21.12 -43.57
N PHE A 444 0.77 21.51 -44.76
CA PHE A 444 -0.06 21.49 -45.98
C PHE A 444 -0.55 20.08 -46.35
N THR A 445 0.14 19.05 -45.88
CA THR A 445 -0.24 17.63 -46.07
C THR A 445 -0.95 17.02 -44.87
N GLU A 446 -1.03 17.75 -43.75
CA GLU A 446 -1.63 17.24 -42.51
C GLU A 446 -3.16 17.30 -42.55
N GLY A 447 -3.81 16.35 -41.87
CA GLY A 447 -5.26 16.16 -41.92
C GLY A 447 -6.08 17.40 -41.55
N LYS A 448 -5.59 18.26 -40.64
CA LYS A 448 -6.26 19.50 -40.24
C LYS A 448 -6.35 20.50 -41.40
N HIS A 449 -5.23 20.74 -42.10
CA HIS A 449 -5.21 21.65 -43.25
C HIS A 449 -6.04 21.08 -44.41
N LEU A 450 -5.96 19.77 -44.65
CA LEU A 450 -6.76 19.10 -45.67
C LEU A 450 -8.27 19.17 -45.38
N LEU A 451 -8.67 19.06 -44.12
CA LEU A 451 -10.06 19.20 -43.68
C LEU A 451 -10.54 20.65 -43.85
N ALA A 452 -9.70 21.63 -43.53
CA ALA A 452 -10.02 23.05 -43.72
C ALA A 452 -10.23 23.39 -45.21
N LEU A 453 -9.35 22.92 -46.10
CA LEU A 453 -9.54 23.07 -47.55
C LEU A 453 -10.83 22.42 -48.05
N ARG A 454 -11.19 21.24 -47.50
CA ARG A 454 -12.45 20.57 -47.82
C ARG A 454 -13.66 21.38 -47.35
N ALA A 455 -13.59 22.00 -46.17
CA ALA A 455 -14.63 22.87 -45.64
C ALA A 455 -14.85 24.12 -46.51
N LEU A 456 -13.80 24.61 -47.18
CA LEU A 456 -13.88 25.69 -48.18
C LEU A 456 -14.41 25.22 -49.54
N GLY A 457 -14.80 23.95 -49.69
CA GLY A 457 -15.36 23.39 -50.92
C GLY A 457 -14.31 23.03 -51.98
N ILE A 458 -13.04 22.90 -51.60
CA ILE A 458 -11.96 22.46 -52.49
C ILE A 458 -11.88 20.92 -52.44
N PRO A 459 -11.99 20.23 -53.60
CA PRO A 459 -11.96 18.78 -53.63
C PRO A 459 -10.59 18.23 -53.27
N SER A 460 -10.54 17.03 -52.68
CA SER A 460 -9.29 16.41 -52.25
C SER A 460 -8.32 16.12 -53.41
N SER A 461 -8.85 15.89 -54.61
CA SER A 461 -8.04 15.69 -55.82
C SER A 461 -7.25 16.93 -56.25
N ALA A 462 -7.72 18.13 -55.88
CA ALA A 462 -7.07 19.38 -56.27
C ALA A 462 -6.06 19.90 -55.23
N GLN A 463 -5.89 19.22 -54.09
CA GLN A 463 -5.07 19.66 -52.95
C GLN A 463 -3.63 20.02 -53.31
N ARG A 464 -3.01 19.32 -54.27
CA ARG A 464 -1.63 19.61 -54.71
C ARG A 464 -1.47 21.00 -55.32
N HIS A 465 -2.52 21.58 -55.89
CA HIS A 465 -2.48 22.92 -56.47
C HIS A 465 -2.51 24.03 -55.41
N PHE A 466 -2.85 23.70 -54.16
CA PHE A 466 -3.00 24.66 -53.07
C PHE A 466 -1.85 24.61 -52.03
N LEU A 467 -0.75 23.91 -52.35
CA LEU A 467 0.45 23.92 -51.53
C LEU A 467 1.02 25.36 -51.47
N ASN A 468 1.46 25.78 -50.28
CA ASN A 468 1.99 27.13 -49.99
C ASN A 468 0.97 28.28 -50.02
N ILE A 469 -0.33 28.00 -50.09
CA ILE A 469 -1.37 29.03 -49.97
C ILE A 469 -1.86 29.08 -48.53
N THR A 470 -1.73 30.25 -47.92
CA THR A 470 -1.96 30.42 -46.48
C THR A 470 -3.21 31.21 -46.17
N THR A 471 -3.62 32.10 -47.07
CA THR A 471 -4.80 32.96 -46.91
C THR A 471 -6.04 32.33 -47.53
N ILE A 472 -7.20 32.56 -46.93
CA ILE A 472 -8.47 32.03 -47.43
C ILE A 472 -8.84 32.71 -48.75
N SER A 473 -8.58 34.03 -48.85
CA SER A 473 -8.81 34.82 -50.07
C SER A 473 -8.10 34.23 -51.29
N ASP A 474 -6.81 33.92 -51.16
CA ASP A 474 -6.01 33.42 -52.29
C ASP A 474 -6.40 32.00 -52.67
N ALA A 475 -6.75 31.17 -51.67
CA ALA A 475 -7.26 29.82 -51.91
C ALA A 475 -8.59 29.85 -52.69
N MET A 476 -9.51 30.74 -52.34
CA MET A 476 -10.76 30.92 -53.07
C MET A 476 -10.52 31.47 -54.49
N ALA A 477 -9.65 32.46 -54.64
CA ALA A 477 -9.32 33.04 -55.94
C ALA A 477 -8.69 31.99 -56.89
N LEU A 478 -7.79 31.14 -56.39
CA LEU A 478 -7.22 30.05 -57.17
C LEU A 478 -8.26 28.98 -57.50
N ALA A 479 -9.12 28.62 -56.54
CA ALA A 479 -10.19 27.66 -56.78
C ALA A 479 -11.14 28.11 -57.88
N ASP A 480 -11.50 29.40 -57.90
CA ASP A 480 -12.35 29.98 -58.94
C ASP A 480 -11.64 30.05 -60.30
N LYS A 481 -10.34 30.36 -60.31
CA LYS A 481 -9.53 30.30 -61.52
C LYS A 481 -9.48 28.89 -62.10
N LEU A 482 -9.21 27.87 -61.29
CA LEU A 482 -9.17 26.46 -61.71
C LEU A 482 -10.54 25.97 -62.18
N LYS A 483 -11.63 26.36 -61.51
CA LYS A 483 -13.00 26.05 -61.97
C LYS A 483 -13.29 26.68 -63.33
N ARG A 484 -12.86 27.93 -63.55
CA ARG A 484 -13.05 28.63 -64.83
C ARG A 484 -12.23 28.00 -65.95
N GLU A 485 -10.97 27.65 -65.69
CA GLU A 485 -10.10 26.96 -66.65
C GLU A 485 -10.62 25.56 -66.97
N GLY A 486 -11.06 24.80 -65.96
CA GLY A 486 -11.69 23.49 -66.16
C GLY A 486 -12.97 23.56 -66.99
N ARG A 487 -13.86 24.52 -66.70
CA ARG A 487 -15.06 24.74 -67.52
C ARG A 487 -14.72 25.13 -68.96
N LYS A 488 -13.75 26.02 -69.16
CA LYS A 488 -13.29 26.40 -70.51
C LYS A 488 -12.74 25.21 -71.27
N SER A 489 -11.89 24.40 -70.65
CA SER A 489 -11.33 23.19 -71.27
C SER A 489 -12.42 22.17 -71.63
N ILE A 490 -13.43 21.97 -70.78
CA ILE A 490 -14.57 21.10 -71.09
C ILE A 490 -15.35 21.65 -72.29
N THR A 491 -15.67 22.96 -72.29
CA THR A 491 -16.38 23.60 -73.40
C THR A 491 -15.57 23.58 -74.71
N GLU A 492 -14.26 23.78 -74.65
CA GLU A 492 -13.37 23.67 -75.81
C GLU A 492 -13.33 22.24 -76.35
N ASN A 493 -13.26 21.23 -75.48
CA ASN A 493 -13.32 19.83 -75.89
C ASN A 493 -14.69 19.46 -76.50
N GLU A 494 -15.79 19.92 -75.92
CA GLU A 494 -17.14 19.70 -76.47
C GLU A 494 -17.32 20.38 -77.83
N ARG A 495 -16.69 21.54 -78.04
CA ARG A 495 -16.73 22.28 -79.31
C ARG A 495 -15.77 21.72 -80.36
N ALA A 496 -14.68 21.07 -79.94
CA ALA A 496 -13.72 20.44 -80.85
C ALA A 496 -14.25 19.15 -81.48
N GLU A 497 -15.29 18.56 -80.91
CA GLU A 497 -15.91 17.32 -81.41
C GLU A 497 -17.07 17.66 -82.37
N GLU A 498 -16.75 17.60 -83.67
CA GLU A 498 -17.66 17.88 -84.78
C GLU A 498 -18.38 16.60 -85.23
N PHE A 499 -19.70 16.66 -85.37
CA PHE A 499 -20.57 15.59 -85.86
C PHE A 499 -21.22 16.00 -87.18
N GLU A 500 -21.18 15.13 -88.18
CA GLU A 500 -21.77 15.34 -89.50
C GLU A 500 -23.10 14.59 -89.63
N ASP A 501 -24.11 15.22 -90.23
CA ASP A 501 -25.40 14.60 -90.55
C ASP A 501 -25.40 13.87 -91.91
N GLU A 502 -26.51 13.24 -92.29
CA GLU A 502 -26.62 12.51 -93.57
C GLU A 502 -26.58 13.43 -94.81
N GLU A 503 -26.77 14.74 -94.62
CA GLU A 503 -26.73 15.77 -95.67
C GLU A 503 -25.34 16.45 -95.77
N GLY A 504 -24.41 16.12 -94.87
CA GLY A 504 -23.03 16.64 -94.85
C GLY A 504 -22.86 17.95 -94.07
N ASN A 505 -23.83 18.35 -93.24
CA ASN A 505 -23.73 19.53 -92.38
C ASN A 505 -23.02 19.17 -91.07
N VAL A 506 -22.11 20.04 -90.63
CA VAL A 506 -21.29 19.82 -89.43
C VAL A 506 -21.85 20.61 -88.25
N TYR A 507 -22.09 19.91 -87.14
CA TYR A 507 -22.60 20.46 -85.88
C TYR A 507 -21.68 20.12 -84.70
N ASP A 508 -21.68 20.97 -83.67
CA ASP A 508 -21.10 20.62 -82.39
C ASP A 508 -21.93 19.51 -81.71
N ARG A 509 -21.25 18.66 -80.93
CA ARG A 509 -21.85 17.46 -80.29
C ARG A 509 -23.23 17.72 -79.67
N LYS A 510 -23.38 18.82 -78.92
CA LYS A 510 -24.63 19.14 -78.23
C LYS A 510 -25.75 19.46 -79.20
N THR A 511 -25.50 20.32 -80.19
CA THR A 511 -26.50 20.71 -81.19
C THR A 511 -26.92 19.52 -82.04
N TYR A 512 -25.98 18.64 -82.43
CA TYR A 512 -26.31 17.40 -83.13
C TYR A 512 -27.29 16.52 -82.32
N PHE A 513 -26.99 16.26 -81.05
CA PHE A 513 -27.88 15.43 -80.22
C PHE A 513 -29.22 16.11 -79.91
N ASP A 514 -29.24 17.42 -79.73
CA ASP A 514 -30.48 18.17 -79.48
C ASP A 514 -31.38 18.21 -80.73
N LEU A 515 -30.82 18.45 -81.92
CA LEU A 515 -31.56 18.40 -83.18
C LEU A 515 -32.05 16.98 -83.49
N LYS A 516 -31.20 15.96 -83.29
CA LYS A 516 -31.59 14.56 -83.44
C LYS A 516 -32.74 14.18 -82.51
N LYS A 517 -32.72 14.67 -81.26
CA LYS A 517 -33.80 14.43 -80.28
C LYS A 517 -35.09 15.17 -80.64
N GLN A 518 -34.99 16.31 -81.32
CA GLN A 518 -36.13 17.06 -81.86
C GLN A 518 -36.64 16.49 -83.20
N GLY A 519 -35.94 15.51 -83.79
CA GLY A 519 -36.28 14.90 -85.07
C GLY A 519 -36.00 15.81 -86.28
N LEU A 520 -35.02 16.71 -86.15
CA LEU A 520 -34.63 17.71 -87.15
C LEU A 520 -33.33 17.35 -87.90
N LEU A 521 -32.74 16.17 -87.62
CA LEU A 521 -31.58 15.58 -88.29
C LEU A 521 -31.86 14.14 -88.71
#